data_AF-A0A6N8WLS0-F1
#
_entry.id   AF-A0A6N8WLS0-F1
#
_cell.length_a   1.000
_cell.length_b   1.000
_cell.length_c   1.000
_cell.angle_alpha   90.00
_cell.angle_beta   90.00
_cell.angle_gamma   90.00
#
_symmetry.space_group_name_H-M   'P 1'
#
loop_
_entity.id
_entity.type
_entity.pdbx_description
1 polymer ?
#
loop_
_entity_poly.entity_id
_entity_poly.type
_entity_poly.pdbx_seq_one_letter_code
_entity_poly.pdbx_strand_id
1 'polypeptide(L)'
;MGMKIDRFTLGIILGVLLLVVGAVITVVATGGRGWQSAEYLNEDTPEAVVHDAFLATVRNEPDVAMSHYSRDVLEDDDNLRFRERFNYYDSGRSARRLRILDVDISEEGDKAYVTVAIDNFHQGGLFDSGTSTYRRTIPLVREDDAWKIDTDDLFY
;
A
#
# COMPACT_ATOMS: atom_id res chain seq x y z
N MET A 1 31.90 10.01 -45.94
CA MET A 1 30.50 10.27 -46.32
C MET A 1 29.80 10.90 -45.13
N GLY A 2 29.61 12.23 -45.13
CA GLY A 2 28.90 12.91 -44.05
C GLY A 2 27.40 12.87 -44.33
N MET A 3 26.62 12.25 -43.44
CA MET A 3 25.16 12.30 -43.52
C MET A 3 24.71 13.76 -43.37
N LYS A 4 24.24 14.37 -44.45
CA LYS A 4 23.55 15.67 -44.38
C LYS A 4 22.13 15.41 -43.89
N ILE A 5 21.90 15.64 -42.61
CA ILE A 5 20.56 15.61 -42.02
C ILE A 5 19.77 16.78 -42.60
N ASP A 6 18.69 16.50 -43.32
CA ASP A 6 17.77 17.53 -43.80
C ASP A 6 16.95 18.12 -42.64
N ARG A 7 16.52 19.37 -42.76
CA ARG A 7 15.76 20.12 -41.76
C ARG A 7 14.47 19.39 -41.35
N PHE A 8 13.88 18.64 -42.29
CA PHE A 8 12.73 17.78 -42.02
C PHE A 8 13.08 16.64 -41.06
N THR A 9 14.17 15.91 -41.33
CA THR A 9 14.67 14.85 -40.45
C THR A 9 15.08 15.40 -39.09
N LEU A 10 15.71 16.57 -39.03
CA LEU A 10 16.06 17.26 -37.79
C LEU A 10 14.81 17.57 -36.95
N GLY A 11 13.74 18.07 -37.58
CA GLY A 11 12.47 18.37 -36.91
C GLY A 11 11.82 17.13 -36.30
N ILE A 12 11.83 16.01 -37.01
CA ILE A 12 11.32 14.72 -36.51
C ILE A 12 12.16 14.24 -35.33
N ILE A 13 13.49 14.28 -35.43
CA ILE A 13 14.39 13.86 -34.35
C ILE A 13 14.13 14.69 -33.08
N LEU A 14 14.01 16.01 -33.22
CA LEU A 14 13.67 16.89 -32.09
C LEU A 14 12.31 16.55 -31.50
N GLY A 15 11.28 16.32 -32.33
CA GLY A 15 9.95 15.96 -31.86
C GLY A 15 9.94 14.64 -31.07
N VAL A 16 10.59 13.60 -31.59
CA VAL A 16 10.70 12.30 -30.89
C VAL A 16 11.46 12.45 -29.59
N LEU A 17 12.56 13.21 -29.58
CA LEU A 17 13.36 13.42 -28.38
C LEU A 17 12.57 14.17 -27.30
N LEU A 18 11.73 15.14 -27.70
CA LEU A 18 10.83 15.87 -26.80
C LEU A 18 9.75 14.94 -26.21
N LEU A 19 9.18 14.05 -27.02
CA LEU A 19 8.22 13.05 -26.54
C LEU A 19 8.87 12.06 -25.56
N VAL A 20 10.10 11.60 -25.81
CA VAL A 20 10.83 10.71 -24.90
C VAL A 20 11.11 11.41 -23.56
N VAL A 21 11.59 12.66 -23.60
CA VAL A 21 11.84 13.45 -22.38
C VAL A 21 10.53 13.69 -21.62
N GLY A 22 9.45 14.05 -22.31
CA GLY A 22 8.13 14.23 -21.71
C GLY A 22 7.60 12.95 -21.05
N ALA A 23 7.79 11.79 -21.68
CA ALA A 23 7.42 10.50 -21.10
C ALA A 23 8.24 10.18 -19.84
N VAL A 24 9.56 10.40 -19.87
CA VAL A 24 10.44 10.18 -18.69
C VAL A 24 10.02 11.09 -17.54
N ILE A 25 9.82 12.38 -17.79
CA ILE A 25 9.36 13.34 -16.76
C ILE A 25 8.01 12.91 -16.19
N THR A 26 7.07 12.52 -17.05
CA THR A 26 5.74 12.08 -16.61
C THR A 26 5.85 10.86 -15.71
N VAL A 27 6.58 9.82 -16.12
CA VAL A 27 6.79 8.60 -15.32
C VAL A 27 7.47 8.91 -13.99
N VAL A 28 8.50 9.77 -13.97
CA VAL A 28 9.18 10.17 -12.73
C VAL A 28 8.26 10.99 -11.82
N ALA A 29 7.43 11.88 -12.37
CA ALA A 29 6.53 12.75 -11.60
C ALA A 29 5.22 12.07 -11.15
N THR A 30 4.82 10.97 -11.81
CA THR A 30 3.65 10.16 -11.42
C THR A 30 4.01 8.84 -10.72
N GLY A 31 5.29 8.45 -10.73
CA GLY A 31 5.81 7.23 -10.15
C GLY A 31 5.81 7.18 -8.62
N GLY A 32 4.62 7.24 -8.00
CA GLY A 32 4.51 6.96 -6.57
C GLY A 32 3.32 7.59 -5.84
N ARG A 33 2.45 8.36 -6.50
CA ARG A 33 1.22 8.91 -5.87
C ARG A 33 0.13 7.84 -5.67
N GLY A 34 0.52 6.67 -5.16
CA GLY A 34 -0.39 5.63 -4.72
C GLY A 34 -1.03 5.98 -3.38
N TRP A 35 -1.50 4.95 -2.67
CA TRP A 35 -2.12 5.05 -1.34
C TRP A 35 -1.36 5.88 -0.30
N GLN A 36 -0.08 6.16 -0.50
CA GLN A 36 0.73 7.03 0.36
C GLN A 36 0.15 8.43 0.58
N SER A 37 -0.68 8.94 -0.34
CA SER A 37 -1.37 10.24 -0.17
C SER A 37 -2.78 10.14 0.41
N ALA A 38 -3.28 8.95 0.77
CA ALA A 38 -4.57 8.81 1.44
C ALA A 38 -4.53 9.43 2.85
N GLU A 39 -5.65 9.91 3.38
CA GLU A 39 -5.71 10.45 4.74
C GLU A 39 -6.10 9.36 5.74
N TYR A 40 -5.61 9.45 6.97
CA TYR A 40 -6.08 8.60 8.06
C TYR A 40 -7.55 8.91 8.33
N LEU A 41 -8.37 7.88 8.52
CA LEU A 41 -9.78 8.06 8.85
C LEU A 41 -9.95 8.53 10.30
N ASN A 42 -9.12 8.02 11.24
CA ASN A 42 -9.16 8.37 12.67
C ASN A 42 -10.54 8.16 13.31
N GLU A 43 -11.30 7.19 12.83
CA GLU A 43 -12.60 6.78 13.39
C GLU A 43 -12.40 5.51 14.24
N ASP A 44 -13.14 5.37 15.35
CA ASP A 44 -13.17 4.12 16.13
C ASP A 44 -14.15 3.12 15.51
N THR A 45 -13.89 2.73 14.27
CA THR A 45 -14.61 1.65 13.58
C THR A 45 -13.65 0.55 13.14
N PRO A 46 -14.09 -0.71 13.04
CA PRO A 46 -13.21 -1.80 12.64
C PRO A 46 -12.51 -1.54 11.30
N GLU A 47 -13.25 -1.03 10.32
CA GLU A 47 -12.74 -0.71 9.00
C GLU A 47 -11.74 0.44 9.01
N ALA A 48 -11.93 1.46 9.85
CA ALA A 48 -11.02 2.58 9.97
C ALA A 48 -9.69 2.16 10.61
N VAL A 49 -9.73 1.32 11.65
CA VAL A 49 -8.53 0.75 12.27
C VAL A 49 -7.71 -0.06 11.27
N VAL A 50 -8.36 -0.90 10.45
CA VAL A 50 -7.70 -1.68 9.40
C VAL A 50 -7.13 -0.76 8.30
N HIS A 51 -7.89 0.25 7.89
CA HIS A 51 -7.46 1.24 6.91
C HIS A 51 -6.20 1.98 7.37
N ASP A 52 -6.23 2.49 8.59
CA ASP A 52 -5.17 3.33 9.14
C ASP A 52 -3.90 2.50 9.43
N ALA A 53 -4.05 1.27 9.93
CA ALA A 53 -2.93 0.33 10.06
C ALA A 53 -2.26 0.02 8.70
N PHE A 54 -3.06 -0.20 7.64
CA PHE A 54 -2.54 -0.39 6.29
C PHE A 54 -1.82 0.85 5.77
N LEU A 55 -2.40 2.03 5.96
CA LEU A 55 -1.81 3.29 5.51
C LEU A 55 -0.48 3.58 6.21
N ALA A 56 -0.42 3.39 7.53
CA ALA A 56 0.80 3.52 8.32
C ALA A 56 1.90 2.56 7.82
N THR A 57 1.52 1.32 7.47
CA THR A 57 2.44 0.35 6.88
C THR A 57 2.98 0.82 5.53
N VAL A 58 2.11 1.29 4.63
CA VAL A 58 2.49 1.79 3.30
C VAL A 58 3.35 3.06 3.38
N ARG A 59 3.21 3.83 4.45
CA ARG A 59 4.01 5.03 4.76
C ARG A 59 5.31 4.75 5.52
N ASN A 60 5.58 3.49 5.85
CA ASN A 60 6.74 3.12 6.66
C ASN A 60 6.75 3.81 8.04
N GLU A 61 5.57 3.86 8.68
CA GLU A 61 5.33 4.40 10.03
C GLU A 61 5.04 3.22 11.00
N PRO A 62 6.05 2.40 11.37
CA PRO A 62 5.84 1.16 12.10
C PRO A 62 5.20 1.37 13.48
N ASP A 63 5.60 2.41 14.22
CA ASP A 63 5.03 2.67 15.54
C ASP A 63 3.54 3.06 15.46
N VAL A 64 3.14 3.77 14.41
CA VAL A 64 1.73 4.10 14.15
C VAL A 64 0.96 2.83 13.78
N ALA A 65 1.51 2.01 12.86
CA ALA A 65 0.90 0.75 12.47
C ALA A 65 0.68 -0.18 13.69
N MET A 66 1.71 -0.35 14.52
CA MET A 66 1.66 -1.19 15.73
C MET A 66 0.64 -0.70 16.76
N SER A 67 0.37 0.60 16.81
CA SER A 67 -0.62 1.16 17.75
C SER A 67 -2.05 0.66 17.49
N HIS A 68 -2.34 0.14 16.30
CA HIS A 68 -3.63 -0.42 15.92
C HIS A 68 -3.81 -1.91 16.29
N TYR A 69 -2.80 -2.59 16.80
CA TYR A 69 -2.85 -4.02 17.15
C TYR A 69 -3.18 -4.26 18.62
N SER A 70 -3.76 -5.42 18.92
CA SER A 70 -4.12 -5.85 20.28
C SER A 70 -2.89 -6.07 21.14
N ARG A 71 -3.03 -5.96 22.46
CA ARG A 71 -1.92 -6.24 23.38
C ARG A 71 -1.42 -7.67 23.23
N ASP A 72 -2.35 -8.62 23.11
CA ASP A 72 -2.04 -10.03 22.92
C ASP A 72 -1.16 -10.25 21.68
N VAL A 73 -1.48 -9.57 20.57
CA VAL A 73 -0.67 -9.63 19.35
C VAL A 73 0.68 -8.95 19.51
N LEU A 74 0.84 -7.93 20.38
CA LEU A 74 2.11 -7.22 20.58
C LEU A 74 3.03 -7.88 21.62
N GLU A 75 2.47 -8.65 22.55
CA GLU A 75 3.19 -9.32 23.64
C GLU A 75 3.62 -10.74 23.29
N ASP A 76 3.13 -11.32 22.19
CA ASP A 76 3.56 -12.63 21.70
C ASP A 76 5.08 -12.67 21.45
N ASP A 77 5.81 -13.60 22.06
CA ASP A 77 7.28 -13.70 22.01
C ASP A 77 7.84 -13.92 20.59
N ASP A 78 7.00 -14.37 19.64
CA ASP A 78 7.34 -14.44 18.20
C ASP A 78 7.38 -13.05 17.51
N ASN A 79 7.03 -11.95 18.21
CA ASN A 79 6.98 -10.57 17.70
C ASN A 79 8.30 -9.92 17.29
N LEU A 80 9.46 -10.47 17.68
CA LEU A 80 10.73 -9.95 17.17
C LEU A 80 10.72 -9.91 15.63
N ARG A 81 10.05 -10.89 15.01
CA ARG A 81 9.82 -10.94 13.56
C ARG A 81 8.80 -9.92 13.05
N PHE A 82 7.84 -9.52 13.88
CA PHE A 82 6.78 -8.58 13.52
C PHE A 82 7.35 -7.17 13.32
N ARG A 83 8.14 -6.65 14.28
CA ARG A 83 8.82 -5.34 14.14
C ARG A 83 9.80 -5.32 12.97
N GLU A 84 10.54 -6.41 12.78
CA GLU A 84 11.45 -6.57 11.62
C GLU A 84 10.70 -6.60 10.28
N ARG A 85 9.48 -7.15 10.25
CA ARG A 85 8.64 -7.24 9.03
C ARG A 85 8.20 -5.87 8.52
N PHE A 86 7.91 -4.91 9.41
CA PHE A 86 7.59 -3.54 8.99
C PHE A 86 8.80 -2.82 8.38
N ASN A 87 10.02 -3.12 8.82
CA ASN A 87 11.25 -2.53 8.27
C ASN A 87 11.59 -3.02 6.85
N TYR A 88 10.98 -4.12 6.39
CA TYR A 88 11.25 -4.69 5.06
C TYR A 88 10.31 -4.17 3.97
N TYR A 89 9.43 -3.21 4.27
CA TYR A 89 8.52 -2.67 3.26
C TYR A 89 9.26 -1.76 2.26
N ASP A 90 9.69 -2.32 1.13
CA ASP A 90 10.23 -1.56 -0.01
C ASP A 90 9.10 -0.82 -0.73
N SER A 91 8.78 0.38 -0.25
CA SER A 91 7.80 1.28 -0.84
C SER A 91 8.16 1.74 -2.27
N GLY A 92 9.38 1.43 -2.75
CA GLY A 92 9.90 1.90 -4.03
C GLY A 92 9.49 1.06 -5.25
N ARG A 93 8.97 -0.17 -5.08
CA ARG A 93 8.74 -1.11 -6.20
C ARG A 93 7.32 -1.64 -6.36
N SER A 94 6.48 -1.57 -5.32
CA SER A 94 5.16 -2.18 -5.33
C SER A 94 4.13 -1.23 -4.74
N ALA A 95 3.30 -0.62 -5.59
CA ALA A 95 2.15 0.15 -5.11
C ALA A 95 1.09 -0.84 -4.61
N ARG A 96 0.57 -0.62 -3.39
CA ARG A 96 -0.53 -1.42 -2.84
C ARG A 96 -1.78 -0.57 -2.69
N ARG A 97 -2.94 -1.19 -2.81
CA ARG A 97 -4.25 -0.57 -2.54
C ARG A 97 -5.10 -1.51 -1.70
N LEU A 98 -5.59 -1.02 -0.57
CA LEU A 98 -6.60 -1.70 0.22
C LEU A 98 -8.00 -1.35 -0.28
N ARG A 99 -8.92 -2.30 -0.21
CA ARG A 99 -10.35 -2.09 -0.37
C ARG A 99 -11.08 -2.88 0.70
N ILE A 100 -11.88 -2.20 1.51
CA ILE A 100 -12.81 -2.87 2.44
C ILE A 100 -13.97 -3.42 1.60
N LEU A 101 -14.28 -4.70 1.79
CA LEU A 101 -15.35 -5.40 1.07
C LEU A 101 -16.57 -5.61 1.96
N ASP A 102 -16.34 -5.96 3.21
CA ASP A 102 -17.38 -6.32 4.17
C ASP A 102 -16.87 -6.13 5.61
N VAL A 103 -17.78 -5.85 6.53
CA VAL A 103 -17.52 -5.69 7.96
C VAL A 103 -18.62 -6.43 8.71
N ASP A 104 -18.23 -7.44 9.48
CA ASP A 104 -19.13 -8.21 10.33
C ASP A 104 -18.76 -7.99 11.79
N ILE A 105 -19.69 -7.53 12.61
CA ILE A 105 -19.48 -7.28 14.04
C ILE A 105 -20.26 -8.35 14.81
N SER A 106 -19.61 -8.97 15.81
CA SER A 106 -20.24 -10.00 16.65
C SER A 106 -21.51 -9.47 17.31
N GLU A 107 -22.44 -10.36 17.64
CA GLU A 107 -23.67 -9.99 18.34
C GLU A 107 -23.37 -9.34 19.70
N GLU A 108 -22.27 -9.77 20.34
CA GLU A 108 -21.76 -9.22 21.60
C GLU A 108 -21.09 -7.85 21.44
N GLY A 109 -20.70 -7.47 20.21
CA GLY A 109 -20.07 -6.17 19.90
C GLY A 109 -18.61 -6.04 20.33
N ASP A 110 -17.96 -7.13 20.74
CA ASP A 110 -16.58 -7.19 21.23
C ASP A 110 -15.58 -7.68 20.17
N LYS A 111 -16.07 -8.24 19.06
CA LYS A 111 -15.26 -8.75 17.95
C LYS A 111 -15.78 -8.24 16.62
N ALA A 112 -14.88 -8.07 15.67
CA ALA A 112 -15.23 -7.73 14.30
C ALA A 112 -14.36 -8.48 13.31
N TYR A 113 -14.91 -8.73 12.13
CA TYR A 113 -14.24 -9.40 11.02
C TYR A 113 -14.33 -8.50 9.79
N VAL A 114 -13.21 -7.90 9.43
CA VAL A 114 -13.14 -6.98 8.29
C VAL A 114 -12.57 -7.72 7.10
N THR A 115 -13.40 -7.93 6.07
CA THR A 115 -12.96 -8.57 4.84
C THR A 115 -12.42 -7.53 3.88
N VAL A 116 -11.18 -7.73 3.43
CA VAL A 116 -10.46 -6.79 2.56
C VAL A 116 -9.97 -7.46 1.28
N ALA A 117 -9.79 -6.64 0.24
CA ALA A 117 -8.98 -6.96 -0.91
C ALA A 117 -7.76 -6.05 -0.95
N ILE A 118 -6.58 -6.65 -1.13
CA ILE A 118 -5.33 -5.93 -1.32
C ILE A 118 -4.87 -6.15 -2.75
N ASP A 119 -4.87 -5.07 -3.53
CA ASP A 119 -4.33 -5.07 -4.88
C ASP A 119 -2.84 -4.68 -4.79
N ASN A 120 -1.95 -5.55 -5.27
CA ASN A 120 -0.52 -5.27 -5.42
C ASN A 120 -0.23 -5.01 -6.90
N PHE A 121 0.22 -3.79 -7.18
CA PHE A 121 0.64 -3.38 -8.50
C PHE A 121 2.17 -3.48 -8.56
N HIS A 122 2.66 -4.35 -9.43
CA HIS A 122 4.08 -4.46 -9.73
C HIS A 122 4.33 -3.76 -11.05
N GLN A 123 5.24 -2.79 -11.05
CA GLN A 123 5.63 -2.08 -12.26
C GLN A 123 6.99 -2.62 -12.73
N GLY A 124 6.98 -3.61 -13.63
CA GLY A 124 8.16 -4.01 -14.39
C GLY A 124 8.15 -3.36 -15.76
N GLY A 125 9.15 -2.51 -16.06
CA GLY A 125 9.41 -1.96 -17.40
C GLY A 125 8.18 -1.48 -18.20
N LEU A 126 8.31 -1.49 -19.54
CA LEU A 126 7.23 -1.11 -20.46
C LEU A 126 6.25 -2.26 -20.78
N PHE A 127 6.58 -3.49 -20.39
CA PHE A 127 5.87 -4.70 -20.80
C PHE A 127 5.66 -5.73 -19.68
N ASP A 128 6.09 -5.43 -18.45
CA ASP A 128 6.11 -6.37 -17.31
C ASP A 128 5.36 -5.77 -16.11
N SER A 129 4.26 -5.07 -16.38
CA SER A 129 3.35 -4.59 -15.34
C SER A 129 2.28 -5.64 -15.06
N GLY A 130 2.01 -5.91 -13.79
CA GLY A 130 0.99 -6.86 -13.38
C GLY A 130 0.29 -6.44 -12.09
N THR A 131 -0.94 -6.91 -11.93
CA THR A 131 -1.72 -6.74 -10.69
C THR A 131 -2.03 -8.11 -10.11
N SER A 132 -1.72 -8.30 -8.84
CA SER A 132 -2.23 -9.43 -8.07
C SER A 132 -3.17 -8.91 -6.99
N THR A 133 -4.32 -9.56 -6.83
CA THR A 133 -5.28 -9.22 -5.77
C THR A 133 -5.40 -10.39 -4.82
N TYR A 134 -5.25 -10.13 -3.53
CA TYR A 134 -5.49 -11.11 -2.48
C TYR A 134 -6.66 -10.64 -1.62
N ARG A 135 -7.48 -11.59 -1.17
CA ARG A 135 -8.59 -11.32 -0.25
C ARG A 135 -8.32 -12.02 1.06
N ARG A 136 -8.62 -11.34 2.17
CA ARG A 136 -8.49 -11.89 3.51
C ARG A 136 -9.52 -11.28 4.44
N THR A 137 -9.77 -11.97 5.55
CA THR A 137 -10.58 -11.47 6.65
C THR A 137 -9.66 -11.20 7.82
N ILE A 138 -9.74 -10.00 8.37
CA ILE A 138 -8.90 -9.53 9.46
C ILE A 138 -9.77 -9.56 10.73
N PRO A 139 -9.42 -10.37 11.74
CA PRO A 139 -10.10 -10.33 13.02
C PRO A 139 -9.66 -9.10 13.81
N LEU A 140 -10.62 -8.49 14.50
CA LEU A 140 -10.42 -7.43 15.45
C LEU A 140 -11.13 -7.77 16.76
N VAL A 141 -10.60 -7.23 17.84
CA VAL A 141 -11.15 -7.32 19.19
C VAL A 141 -11.27 -5.91 19.77
N ARG A 142 -12.24 -5.70 20.65
CA ARG A 142 -12.42 -4.45 21.39
C ARG A 142 -11.61 -4.51 22.69
N GLU A 143 -10.63 -3.63 22.83
CA GLU A 143 -9.78 -3.47 24.01
C GLU A 143 -9.82 -2.04 24.51
N ASP A 144 -10.04 -1.84 25.82
CA ASP A 144 -10.10 -0.51 26.44
C ASP A 144 -11.00 0.49 25.65
N ASP A 145 -12.18 0.00 25.24
CA ASP A 145 -13.18 0.72 24.43
C ASP A 145 -12.74 1.12 23.00
N ALA A 146 -11.61 0.59 22.50
CA ALA A 146 -11.12 0.83 21.15
C ALA A 146 -10.99 -0.47 20.33
N TRP A 147 -11.17 -0.39 19.02
CA TRP A 147 -10.90 -1.53 18.13
C TRP A 147 -9.41 -1.78 17.94
N LYS A 148 -9.01 -3.06 18.00
CA LYS A 148 -7.64 -3.52 17.82
C LYS A 148 -7.57 -4.73 16.90
N ILE A 149 -6.53 -4.79 16.08
CA ILE A 149 -6.27 -5.90 15.16
C ILE A 149 -5.74 -7.09 15.95
N ASP A 150 -6.45 -8.22 15.85
CA ASP A 150 -6.21 -9.44 16.63
C ASP A 150 -5.52 -10.54 15.81
N THR A 151 -4.56 -10.13 14.98
CA THR A 151 -3.72 -11.04 14.20
C THR A 151 -2.39 -10.36 13.90
N ASP A 152 -1.29 -11.11 13.90
CA ASP A 152 0.04 -10.63 13.50
C ASP A 152 0.20 -10.53 11.98
N ASP A 153 -0.69 -11.18 11.24
CA ASP A 153 -0.68 -11.20 9.79
C ASP A 153 -1.74 -10.23 9.24
N LEU A 154 -1.29 -9.04 8.82
CA LEU A 154 -2.14 -8.15 8.05
C LEU A 154 -1.93 -8.28 6.54
N PHE A 155 -0.71 -8.60 6.10
CA PHE A 155 -0.25 -8.22 4.76
C PHE A 155 0.55 -9.27 3.99
N TYR A 156 0.74 -10.47 4.54
CA TYR A 156 1.52 -11.54 3.92
C TYR A 156 0.69 -12.80 3.67
#